data_AF-A0A0W0YC91-F1
#
_entry.id   AF-A0A0W0YC91-F1
#
_cell.length_a   1.000
_cell.length_b   1.000
_cell.length_c   1.000
_cell.angle_alpha   90.00
_cell.angle_beta   90.00
_cell.angle_gamma   90.00
#
_symmetry.space_group_name_H-M   'P 1'
#
loop_
_entity.id
_entity.type
_entity.pdbx_description
1 polymer ?
#
loop_
_entity_poly.entity_id
_entity_poly.type
_entity_poly.pdbx_seq_one_letter_code
_entity_poly.pdbx_strand_id
1 'polypeptide(L)'
;MSKKTIDLSNFDFNEFKSETFAQLKSGQSLTDKDGILTSLIKELLESALEGEMDSHMTDCYETGITNRRNGKTTKTIKSTTGAF
;
A
#
# COMPACT_ATOMS: atom_id res chain seq x y z
N MET A 1 -4.16 -10.71 -14.91
CA MET A 1 -4.78 -9.38 -14.69
C MET A 1 -3.73 -8.48 -14.07
N SER A 2 -3.50 -7.30 -14.66
CA SER A 2 -2.52 -6.33 -14.15
C SER A 2 -3.03 -5.80 -12.81
N LYS A 3 -2.29 -6.06 -11.71
CA LYS A 3 -2.59 -5.44 -10.42
C LYS A 3 -2.25 -3.95 -10.54
N LYS A 4 -3.25 -3.07 -10.52
CA LYS A 4 -3.05 -1.61 -10.55
C LYS A 4 -2.45 -1.21 -9.20
N THR A 5 -1.14 -0.93 -9.21
CA THR A 5 -0.39 -0.31 -8.11
C THR A 5 -0.81 1.16 -8.05
N ILE A 6 -1.22 1.67 -6.89
CA ILE A 6 -1.69 3.05 -6.75
C ILE A 6 -0.56 3.87 -6.16
N ASP A 7 0.04 4.76 -6.95
CA ASP A 7 1.01 5.71 -6.42
C ASP A 7 0.27 6.82 -5.64
N LEU A 8 0.48 6.85 -4.32
CA LEU A 8 -0.11 7.87 -3.44
C LEU A 8 0.37 9.29 -3.76
N SER A 9 1.55 9.44 -4.35
CA SER A 9 2.14 10.75 -4.69
C SER A 9 1.36 11.48 -5.80
N ASN A 10 0.72 10.71 -6.68
CA ASN A 10 -0.09 11.20 -7.79
C ASN A 10 -1.56 10.73 -7.67
N PHE A 11 -2.01 10.46 -6.45
CA PHE A 11 -3.36 9.96 -6.23
C PHE A 11 -4.41 11.06 -6.41
N ASP A 12 -5.22 10.96 -7.48
CA ASP A 12 -6.42 11.78 -7.66
C ASP A 12 -7.63 11.08 -7.05
N PHE A 13 -8.13 11.65 -5.95
CA PHE A 13 -9.31 11.16 -5.27
C PHE A 13 -10.58 11.20 -6.13
N ASN A 14 -10.74 12.20 -6.99
CA ASN A 14 -11.92 12.34 -7.84
C ASN A 14 -11.93 11.29 -8.96
N GLU A 15 -10.77 11.03 -9.57
CA GLU A 15 -10.61 9.95 -10.54
C GLU A 15 -10.89 8.59 -9.88
N PHE A 16 -10.27 8.33 -8.74
CA PHE A 16 -10.49 7.11 -7.97
C PHE A 16 -11.97 6.91 -7.62
N LYS A 17 -12.66 7.97 -7.17
CA LYS A 17 -14.09 7.93 -6.84
C LYS A 17 -14.95 7.57 -8.06
N SER A 18 -14.64 8.15 -9.23
CA SER A 18 -15.34 7.86 -10.49
C SER A 18 -15.14 6.40 -10.91
N GLU A 19 -13.90 5.93 -10.93
CA GLU A 19 -13.56 4.54 -11.25
C GLU A 19 -14.21 3.55 -10.28
N THR A 20 -14.13 3.85 -8.98
CA THR A 20 -14.75 3.04 -7.91
C THR A 20 -16.26 2.93 -8.11
N PHE A 21 -16.93 4.02 -8.46
CA PHE A 21 -18.38 4.01 -8.69
C PHE A 21 -18.76 3.15 -9.90
N ALA A 22 -17.97 3.19 -10.98
CA ALA A 22 -18.17 2.32 -12.13
C ALA A 22 -17.96 0.83 -11.79
N GLN A 23 -16.90 0.53 -11.02
CA GLN A 23 -16.60 -0.84 -10.58
C GLN A 23 -17.66 -1.38 -9.62
N LEU A 24 -18.16 -0.57 -8.69
CA LEU A 24 -19.28 -0.91 -7.81
C LEU A 24 -20.54 -1.25 -8.60
N LYS A 25 -20.88 -0.44 -9.61
CA LYS A 25 -22.01 -0.72 -10.50
C LYS A 25 -21.84 -2.02 -11.29
N SER A 26 -20.61 -2.42 -11.60
CA SER A 26 -20.30 -3.68 -12.29
C SER A 26 -20.39 -4.92 -11.38
N GLY A 27 -20.61 -4.73 -10.08
CA GLY A 27 -20.71 -5.82 -9.09
C GLY A 27 -19.37 -6.21 -8.46
N GLN A 28 -18.32 -5.41 -8.63
CA GLN A 28 -17.03 -5.68 -8.00
C GLN A 28 -17.11 -5.40 -6.49
N SER A 29 -16.57 -6.33 -5.69
CA SER A 29 -16.55 -6.21 -4.24
C SER A 29 -15.64 -5.06 -3.78
N LEU A 30 -15.96 -4.43 -2.65
CA LEU A 30 -15.13 -3.37 -2.06
C LEU A 30 -13.88 -3.93 -1.39
N THR A 31 -14.00 -5.06 -0.70
CA THR A 31 -13.04 -5.51 0.31
C THR A 31 -12.60 -6.95 0.15
N ASP A 32 -12.91 -7.62 -0.97
CA ASP A 32 -12.39 -8.97 -1.19
C ASP A 32 -10.98 -8.95 -1.78
N LYS A 33 -10.42 -10.13 -2.09
CA LYS A 33 -9.06 -10.29 -2.62
C LYS A 33 -8.74 -9.38 -3.81
N ASP A 34 -9.71 -9.16 -4.70
CA ASP A 34 -9.61 -8.26 -5.86
C ASP A 34 -10.57 -7.07 -5.70
N GLY A 35 -10.80 -6.68 -4.44
CA GLY A 35 -11.68 -5.61 -4.07
C GLY A 35 -11.11 -4.24 -4.40
N ILE A 36 -12.00 -3.27 -4.62
CA ILE A 36 -11.63 -1.93 -5.07
C ILE A 36 -10.66 -1.24 -4.09
N LEU A 37 -10.83 -1.48 -2.78
CA LEU A 37 -10.01 -0.87 -1.74
C LEU A 37 -8.70 -1.63 -1.46
N THR A 38 -8.53 -2.85 -1.99
CA THR A 38 -7.41 -3.71 -1.63
C THR A 38 -6.07 -3.11 -2.07
N SER A 39 -6.01 -2.49 -3.25
CA SER A 39 -4.81 -1.75 -3.67
C SER A 39 -4.53 -0.55 -2.76
N LEU A 40 -5.54 0.21 -2.34
CA LEU A 40 -5.34 1.37 -1.47
C LEU A 40 -4.83 0.98 -0.08
N ILE A 41 -5.38 -0.10 0.48
CA ILE A 41 -4.94 -0.65 1.78
C ILE A 41 -3.49 -1.14 1.70
N LYS A 42 -3.13 -1.83 0.60
CA LYS A 42 -1.76 -2.28 0.36
C LYS A 42 -0.77 -1.12 0.35
N GLU A 43 -1.06 -0.06 -0.42
CA GLU A 43 -0.17 1.10 -0.55
C GLU A 43 -0.04 1.89 0.74
N LEU A 44 -1.13 2.04 1.50
CA LEU A 44 -1.10 2.66 2.82
C LEU A 44 -0.20 1.87 3.78
N LEU A 45 -0.30 0.54 3.77
CA LEU A 45 0.53 -0.32 4.60
C LEU A 45 2.01 -0.27 4.19
N GLU A 46 2.31 -0.35 2.90
CA GLU A 46 3.68 -0.25 2.39
C GLU A 46 4.31 1.11 2.72
N SER A 47 3.53 2.20 2.62
CA SER A 47 3.98 3.54 3.00
C SER A 47 4.25 3.67 4.50
N ALA A 48 3.40 3.06 5.34
CA ALA A 48 3.61 3.04 6.79
C ALA A 48 4.91 2.29 7.17
N LEU A 49 5.18 1.15 6.53
CA LEU A 49 6.42 0.38 6.76
C LEU A 49 7.67 1.13 6.30
N GLU A 50 7.60 1.85 5.18
CA GLU A 50 8.70 2.70 4.72
C GLU A 50 8.97 3.85 5.70
N GLY A 51 7.91 4.48 6.22
CA GLY A 51 8.03 5.52 7.24
C GLY A 51 8.64 5.03 8.55
N GLU A 52 8.26 3.83 9.02
CA GLU A 52 8.86 3.19 10.20
C GLU A 52 10.37 2.93 9.97
N MET A 53 10.74 2.45 8.78
CA MET A 53 12.13 2.22 8.42
C MET A 53 12.94 3.53 8.34
N ASP A 54 12.39 4.60 7.77
CA ASP A 54 13.04 5.92 7.73
C ASP A 54 13.25 6.49 9.14
N SER A 55 12.25 6.36 10.02
CA SER A 55 12.38 6.73 11.43
C SER A 55 13.52 5.96 12.10
N HIS A 56 13.53 4.63 11.96
CA HIS A 56 14.56 3.79 12.57
C HIS A 56 15.98 4.10 12.06
N MET A 57 16.13 4.37 10.76
CA MET A 57 17.41 4.77 10.18
C MET A 57 17.89 6.13 10.68
N THR A 58 16.97 7.06 10.91
CA THR A 58 17.26 8.37 11.53
C THR A 58 17.76 8.17 12.96
N ASP A 59 17.07 7.35 13.76
CA ASP A 59 17.48 7.04 15.13
C ASP A 59 18.87 6.38 15.19
N CYS A 60 19.18 5.46 14.26
CA CYS A 60 20.50 4.84 14.17
C CYS A 60 21.60 5.88 13.92
N TYR A 61 21.35 6.83 13.01
CA TYR A 61 22.29 7.90 12.71
C TYR A 61 22.52 8.81 13.92
N GLU A 62 21.45 9.22 14.60
CA GLU A 62 21.52 10.09 15.79
C GLU A 62 22.22 9.42 16.98
N THR A 63 22.05 8.11 17.13
CA THR A 63 22.67 7.32 18.22
C THR A 63 24.08 6.81 17.88
N GLY A 64 24.59 7.07 16.67
CA GLY A 64 25.92 6.64 16.23
C GLY A 64 26.02 5.15 15.88
N ILE A 65 24.89 4.44 15.73
CA ILE A 65 24.84 3.05 15.30
C ILE A 65 25.04 2.99 13.78
N THR A 66 26.08 2.29 13.33
CA THR A 66 26.29 2.08 11.90
C THR A 66 25.28 1.04 11.37
N ASN A 67 24.28 1.51 10.63
CA ASN A 67 23.30 0.66 9.96
C ASN A 67 23.09 1.12 8.50
N ARG A 68 22.75 0.20 7.60
CA ARG A 68 22.45 0.51 6.19
C ARG A 68 21.30 -0.35 5.69
N ARG A 69 20.35 0.27 4.98
CA ARG A 69 19.22 -0.43 4.34
C ARG A 69 19.71 -1.56 3.42
N ASN A 70 19.13 -2.75 3.58
CA ASN A 70 19.46 -3.95 2.82
C ASN A 70 18.35 -4.34 1.82
N GLY A 71 17.94 -3.40 0.97
CA GLY A 71 16.92 -3.65 -0.05
C GLY A 71 15.52 -3.88 0.51
N LYS A 72 14.66 -4.55 -0.28
CA LYS A 72 13.28 -4.88 0.07
C LYS A 72 13.02 -6.38 -0.15
N THR A 73 12.07 -6.93 0.61
CA THR A 73 11.59 -8.31 0.43
C THR A 73 10.09 -8.34 0.20
N THR A 74 9.58 -9.39 -0.42
CA THR A 74 8.15 -9.54 -0.72
C THR A 74 7.51 -10.53 0.24
N LYS A 75 6.38 -10.14 0.83
CA LYS A 75 5.55 -11.00 1.65
C LYS A 75 4.09 -10.80 1.27
N THR A 76 3.37 -11.89 0.99
CA THR A 76 1.91 -11.83 0.81
C THR A 76 1.23 -11.82 2.18
N ILE A 77 0.47 -10.76 2.44
CA ILE A 77 -0.31 -10.56 3.66
C ILE A 77 -1.69 -11.16 3.46
N LYS A 78 -2.14 -11.94 4.45
CA LYS A 78 -3.54 -12.39 4.55
C LYS A 78 -4.24 -11.47 5.54
N SER A 79 -5.15 -10.63 5.06
CA SER A 79 -6.02 -9.81 5.88
C SER A 79 -7.45 -10.36 5.87
N THR A 80 -8.32 -9.77 6.69
CA THR A 80 -9.76 -10.02 6.65
C THR A 80 -10.40 -9.57 5.33
N THR A 81 -9.74 -8.65 4.61
CA THR A 81 -10.17 -8.09 3.33
C THR A 81 -9.47 -8.74 2.12
N GLY A 82 -8.94 -9.95 2.29
CA GLY A 82 -8.28 -10.69 1.22
C GLY A 82 -6.77 -10.81 1.36
N ALA A 83 -6.08 -11.10 0.26
CA ALA A 83 -4.64 -11.36 0.27
C ALA A 83 -3.92 -10.46 -0.74
N PHE A 84 -2.95 -9.68 -0.26
CA PHE A 84 -2.17 -8.73 -1.05
C PHE A 84 -0.67 -8.86 -0.80
#